data_AF-D6ZCW4-F1
#
_entry.id   AF-D6ZCW4-F1
#
_cell.length_a   1.000
_cell.length_b   1.000
_cell.length_c   1.000
_cell.angle_alpha   90.00
_cell.angle_beta   90.00
_cell.angle_gamma   90.00
#
_symmetry.space_group_name_H-M   'P 1'
#
loop_
_entity.id
_entity.type
_entity.pdbx_description
1 polymer ?
#
loop_
_entity_poly.entity_id
_entity_poly.type
_entity_poly.pdbx_seq_one_letter_code
_entity_poly.pdbx_strand_id
1 'polypeptide(L)'
;MGTGIENADAGHVADEVASILNRVDDVAHKALGLAERFYEAAAGVRYPDDASGENARAVLQSHTENRVGQMDSVVARLDGLIAKTRAGVGVQREQDGASAEGLAEVAREI
;
A
#
# COMPACT_ATOMS: atom_id res chain seq x y z
N MET A 1 11.68 -37.68 -9.58
CA MET A 1 11.87 -36.40 -10.30
C MET A 1 10.57 -35.63 -10.22
N GLY A 2 10.50 -34.53 -9.47
CA GLY A 2 9.31 -33.69 -9.44
C GLY A 2 9.01 -33.06 -8.07
N THR A 3 9.86 -32.15 -7.61
CA THR A 3 9.53 -31.19 -6.52
C THR A 3 10.16 -29.81 -6.75
N GLY A 4 11.00 -29.64 -7.79
CA GLY A 4 11.74 -28.39 -8.03
C GLY A 4 11.00 -27.30 -8.81
N ILE A 5 9.77 -27.54 -9.28
CA ILE A 5 9.04 -26.59 -10.14
C ILE A 5 8.03 -25.76 -9.35
N GLU A 6 7.45 -26.31 -8.27
CA GLU A 6 6.41 -25.59 -7.50
C GLU A 6 6.98 -24.46 -6.62
N ASN A 7 8.25 -24.56 -6.17
CA ASN A 7 8.85 -23.53 -5.31
C ASN A 7 9.42 -22.32 -6.08
N ALA A 8 9.77 -22.48 -7.35
CA ALA A 8 10.24 -21.36 -8.18
C ALA A 8 9.09 -20.39 -8.54
N ASP A 9 7.87 -20.92 -8.69
CA ASP A 9 6.68 -20.15 -9.04
C ASP A 9 6.14 -19.36 -7.82
N ALA A 10 6.15 -19.98 -6.63
CA ALA A 10 5.68 -19.34 -5.40
C ALA A 10 6.52 -18.12 -4.97
N GLY A 11 7.85 -18.18 -5.14
CA GLY A 11 8.74 -17.05 -4.89
C GLY A 11 8.55 -15.89 -5.88
N HIS A 12 8.29 -16.22 -7.16
CA HIS A 12 8.03 -15.22 -8.20
C HIS A 12 6.71 -14.47 -7.97
N VAL A 13 5.65 -15.20 -7.62
CA VAL A 13 4.35 -14.62 -7.29
C VAL A 13 4.42 -13.72 -6.05
N ALA A 14 5.18 -14.14 -5.01
CA ALA A 14 5.38 -13.33 -3.81
C ALA A 14 6.07 -11.99 -4.10
N ASP A 15 7.11 -12.00 -4.94
CA ASP A 15 7.83 -10.80 -5.35
C ASP A 15 6.98 -9.88 -6.23
N GLU A 16 6.16 -10.45 -7.13
CA GLU A 16 5.24 -9.70 -7.98
C GLU A 16 4.13 -9.02 -7.16
N VAL A 17 3.53 -9.74 -6.20
CA VAL A 17 2.54 -9.18 -5.27
C VAL A 17 3.15 -8.06 -4.43
N ALA A 18 4.36 -8.24 -3.90
CA ALA A 18 5.05 -7.20 -3.15
C ALA A 18 5.33 -5.95 -4.02
N SER A 19 5.73 -6.14 -5.28
CA SER A 19 5.96 -5.05 -6.25
C SER A 19 4.67 -4.27 -6.55
N ILE A 20 3.56 -4.97 -6.81
CA ILE A 20 2.25 -4.35 -7.05
C ILE A 20 1.82 -3.54 -5.84
N LEU A 21 1.94 -4.10 -4.64
CA LEU A 21 1.54 -3.43 -3.41
C LEU A 21 2.37 -2.17 -3.13
N ASN A 22 3.70 -2.22 -3.32
CA ASN A 22 4.55 -1.02 -3.20
C ASN A 22 4.17 0.06 -4.23
N ARG A 23 3.74 -0.34 -5.42
CA ARG A 23 3.31 0.61 -6.46
C ARG A 23 1.96 1.24 -6.15
N VAL A 24 1.02 0.45 -5.60
CA VAL A 24 -0.27 0.96 -5.13
C VAL A 24 -0.07 1.92 -3.96
N ASP A 25 0.85 1.61 -3.05
CA ASP A 25 1.23 2.46 -1.92
C ASP A 25 1.78 3.83 -2.37
N ASP A 26 2.75 3.83 -3.28
CA ASP A 26 3.35 5.05 -3.82
C ASP A 26 2.30 5.92 -4.54
N VAL A 27 1.36 5.31 -5.28
CA VAL A 27 0.25 6.03 -5.90
C VAL A 27 -0.70 6.61 -4.84
N ALA A 28 -1.00 5.87 -3.78
CA ALA A 28 -1.90 6.30 -2.71
C ALA A 28 -1.31 7.49 -1.94
N HIS A 29 -0.04 7.42 -1.56
CA HIS A 29 0.69 8.51 -0.90
C HIS A 29 0.79 9.76 -1.79
N LYS A 30 1.06 9.59 -3.10
CA LYS A 30 1.04 10.71 -4.05
C LYS A 30 -0.34 11.35 -4.17
N ALA A 31 -1.40 10.53 -4.21
CA ALA A 31 -2.76 11.03 -4.28
C ALA A 31 -3.14 11.81 -3.01
N LEU A 32 -2.74 11.32 -1.84
CA LEU A 32 -2.94 12.02 -0.56
C LEU A 32 -2.21 13.37 -0.55
N GLY A 33 -0.93 13.41 -0.91
CA GLY A 33 -0.18 14.66 -0.98
C GLY A 33 -0.74 15.66 -2.02
N LEU A 34 -1.32 15.17 -3.12
CA LEU A 34 -2.06 16.03 -4.06
C LEU A 34 -3.36 16.58 -3.44
N ALA A 35 -4.09 15.77 -2.68
CA ALA A 35 -5.30 16.19 -2.00
C ALA A 35 -5.01 17.25 -0.91
N GLU A 36 -3.94 17.07 -0.15
CA GLU A 36 -3.47 18.07 0.84
C GLU A 36 -3.11 19.40 0.17
N ARG A 37 -2.35 19.36 -0.93
CA ARG A 37 -2.05 20.58 -1.71
C ARG A 37 -3.30 21.25 -2.28
N PHE A 38 -4.27 20.46 -2.71
CA PHE A 38 -5.56 20.99 -3.17
C PHE A 38 -6.30 21.67 -2.02
N TYR A 39 -6.28 21.10 -0.82
CA TYR A 39 -6.84 21.71 0.38
C TYR A 39 -6.15 23.03 0.73
N GLU A 40 -4.82 23.08 0.72
CA GLU A 40 -4.07 24.32 0.96
C GLU A 40 -4.40 25.39 -0.09
N ALA A 41 -4.48 25.01 -1.37
CA ALA A 41 -4.86 25.92 -2.45
C ALA A 41 -6.31 26.42 -2.30
N ALA A 42 -7.23 25.53 -1.92
CA ALA A 42 -8.63 25.83 -1.63
C ALA A 42 -8.78 26.81 -0.45
N ALA A 43 -8.00 26.61 0.61
CA ALA A 43 -7.96 27.51 1.76
C ALA A 43 -7.44 28.91 1.40
N GLY A 44 -6.56 29.01 0.39
CA GLY A 44 -6.06 30.26 -0.16
C GLY A 44 -7.02 31.00 -1.10
N VAL A 45 -8.15 30.39 -1.48
CA VAL A 45 -9.15 31.04 -2.33
C VAL A 45 -9.80 32.20 -1.56
N ARG A 46 -9.76 33.39 -2.15
CA ARG A 46 -10.45 34.56 -1.62
C ARG A 46 -11.92 34.51 -2.01
N TYR A 47 -12.78 34.30 -1.01
CA TYR A 47 -14.23 34.36 -1.18
C TYR A 47 -14.72 35.79 -0.96
N PRO A 48 -15.83 36.20 -1.60
CA PRO A 48 -16.55 37.42 -1.23
C PRO A 48 -16.98 37.36 0.25
N ASP A 49 -16.93 38.49 0.96
CA ASP A 49 -17.51 38.62 2.31
C ASP A 49 -19.03 38.84 2.22
N ASP A 50 -19.72 37.88 1.63
CA ASP A 50 -21.18 37.82 1.59
C ASP A 50 -21.66 36.39 1.90
N ALA A 51 -22.97 36.23 2.08
CA ALA A 51 -23.57 34.93 2.40
C ALA A 51 -23.29 33.85 1.34
N SER A 52 -23.04 34.24 0.08
CA SER A 52 -22.71 33.30 -0.99
C SER A 52 -21.26 32.82 -0.89
N GLY A 53 -20.34 33.72 -0.52
CA GLY A 53 -18.93 33.41 -0.26
C GLY A 53 -18.74 32.56 0.98
N GLU A 54 -19.46 32.83 2.08
CA GLU A 54 -19.46 31.98 3.28
C GLU A 54 -19.94 30.56 2.97
N ASN A 55 -21.03 30.43 2.21
CA ASN A 55 -21.56 29.12 1.84
C ASN A 55 -20.60 28.37 0.89
N ALA A 56 -20.00 29.06 -0.07
CA ALA A 56 -19.00 28.48 -0.97
C ALA A 56 -17.76 27.97 -0.21
N ARG A 57 -17.28 28.73 0.78
CA ARG A 57 -16.19 28.30 1.67
C ARG A 57 -16.58 27.06 2.48
N ALA A 58 -17.76 27.07 3.09
CA ALA A 58 -18.24 25.95 3.91
C ALA A 58 -18.41 24.65 3.11
N VAL A 59 -19.02 24.74 1.92
CA VAL A 59 -19.20 23.59 1.02
C VAL A 59 -17.85 23.03 0.57
N LEU A 60 -16.90 23.90 0.19
CA LEU A 60 -15.59 23.44 -0.24
C LEU A 60 -14.84 22.77 0.91
N GLN A 61 -14.82 23.41 2.09
CA GLN A 61 -14.15 22.87 3.27
C GLN A 61 -14.71 21.49 3.66
N SER A 62 -16.04 21.36 3.72
CA SER A 62 -16.69 20.08 4.04
C SER A 62 -16.40 18.98 3.02
N HIS A 63 -16.41 19.30 1.72
CA HIS A 63 -16.08 18.32 0.67
C HIS A 63 -14.62 17.90 0.72
N THR A 64 -13.71 18.81 1.03
CA THR A 64 -12.28 18.50 1.07
C THR A 64 -11.92 17.71 2.33
N GLU A 65 -12.39 18.12 3.51
CA GLU A 65 -12.15 17.38 4.77
C GLU A 65 -12.66 15.93 4.68
N ASN A 66 -13.87 15.72 4.17
CA ASN A 66 -14.43 14.38 3.99
C ASN A 66 -13.60 13.51 3.03
N ARG A 67 -13.09 14.08 1.93
CA ARG A 67 -12.31 13.34 0.94
C ARG A 67 -10.89 13.03 1.42
N VAL A 68 -10.23 13.98 2.07
CA VAL A 68 -8.90 13.77 2.66
C VAL A 68 -8.99 12.69 3.75
N GLY A 69 -9.97 12.76 4.65
CA GLY A 69 -10.16 11.74 5.69
C GLY A 69 -10.46 10.34 5.14
N GLN A 70 -11.21 10.23 4.04
CA GLN A 70 -11.42 8.95 3.35
C GLN A 70 -10.14 8.41 2.72
N MET A 71 -9.33 9.27 2.10
CA MET A 71 -8.06 8.88 1.49
C MET A 71 -7.04 8.44 2.54
N ASP A 72 -6.96 9.13 3.67
CA ASP A 72 -6.08 8.79 4.78
C ASP A 72 -6.43 7.39 5.35
N SER A 73 -7.73 7.10 5.52
CA SER A 73 -8.17 5.75 5.93
C SER A 73 -7.84 4.67 4.91
N VAL A 74 -7.79 4.98 3.61
CA VAL A 74 -7.43 4.02 2.57
C VAL A 74 -5.93 3.74 2.59
N VAL A 75 -5.10 4.78 2.72
CA VAL A 75 -3.64 4.66 2.86
C VAL A 75 -3.29 3.79 4.07
N ALA A 76 -3.86 4.09 5.25
CA ALA A 76 -3.61 3.30 6.45
C ALA A 76 -3.99 1.82 6.32
N ARG A 77 -5.05 1.50 5.55
CA ARG A 77 -5.44 0.10 5.26
C ARG A 77 -4.47 -0.57 4.30
N LEU A 78 -3.96 0.16 3.30
CA LEU A 78 -2.95 -0.34 2.36
C LEU A 78 -1.64 -0.63 3.09
N ASP A 79 -1.19 0.26 3.97
CA ASP A 79 0.00 0.04 4.82
C ASP A 79 -0.14 -1.24 5.66
N GLY A 80 -1.31 -1.42 6.28
CA GLY A 80 -1.61 -2.63 7.06
C GLY A 80 -1.60 -3.91 6.22
N LEU A 81 -2.10 -3.85 4.97
CA LEU A 81 -2.06 -4.97 4.03
C LEU A 81 -0.62 -5.27 3.60
N ILE A 82 0.17 -4.26 3.25
CA ILE A 82 1.58 -4.38 2.88
C ILE A 82 2.39 -5.02 4.00
N ALA A 83 2.21 -4.56 5.24
CA ALA A 83 2.89 -5.12 6.39
C ALA A 83 2.57 -6.60 6.60
N LYS A 84 1.29 -6.98 6.48
CA LYS A 84 0.86 -8.38 6.56
C LYS A 84 1.43 -9.23 5.43
N THR A 85 1.43 -8.71 4.20
CA THR A 85 2.00 -9.42 3.05
C THR A 85 3.51 -9.61 3.22
N ARG A 86 4.26 -8.58 3.64
CA ARG A 86 5.70 -8.70 3.91
C ARG A 86 6.00 -9.73 5.01
N ALA A 87 5.20 -9.75 6.07
CA ALA A 87 5.33 -10.76 7.13
C ALA A 87 5.07 -12.18 6.59
N GLY A 88 4.03 -12.37 5.76
CA GLY A 88 3.75 -13.66 5.12
C GLY A 88 4.86 -14.12 4.19
N VAL A 89 5.40 -13.22 3.35
CA VAL A 89 6.53 -13.52 2.45
C VAL A 89 7.80 -13.86 3.25
N GLY A 90 8.04 -13.19 4.38
CA GLY A 90 9.17 -13.51 5.27
C GLY A 90 9.10 -14.94 5.81
N VAL A 91 7.93 -15.34 6.34
CA VAL A 91 7.71 -16.69 6.86
C VAL A 91 7.86 -17.75 5.76
N GLN A 92 7.36 -17.47 4.56
CA GLN A 92 7.49 -18.38 3.42
C GLN A 92 8.96 -18.58 3.01
N ARG A 93 9.75 -17.50 2.95
CA ARG A 93 11.19 -17.59 2.65
C ARG A 93 11.97 -18.37 3.71
N GLU A 94 11.62 -18.24 4.99
CA GLU A 94 12.24 -19.06 6.05
C GLU A 94 11.90 -20.55 5.90
N GLN A 95 10.64 -20.87 5.56
CA GLN A 95 10.22 -22.26 5.29
C GLN A 95 10.91 -22.85 4.06
N ASP A 96 11.07 -22.07 3.00
CA ASP A 96 11.80 -22.48 1.80
C ASP A 96 13.28 -22.73 2.09
N GLY A 97 13.91 -21.85 2.89
CA GLY A 97 15.29 -22.01 3.34
C GLY A 97 15.50 -23.28 4.17
N ALA A 98 14.65 -23.51 5.18
CA ALA A 98 14.70 -24.71 6.01
C ALA A 98 14.46 -26.00 5.20
N SER A 99 13.57 -25.95 4.21
CA SER A 99 13.29 -27.08 3.32
C SER A 99 14.47 -27.36 2.37
N ALA A 100 15.13 -26.31 1.86
CA ALA A 100 16.33 -26.44 1.04
C ALA A 100 17.52 -26.98 1.85
N GLU A 101 17.71 -26.54 3.10
CA GLU A 101 18.72 -27.06 4.01
C GLU A 101 18.47 -28.54 4.33
N GLY A 102 17.23 -28.93 4.64
CA GLY A 102 16.87 -30.33 4.88
C GLY A 102 17.08 -31.21 3.64
N LEU A 103 16.77 -30.72 2.44
CA LEU A 103 17.08 -31.43 1.19
C LEU A 103 18.59 -31.56 0.95
N ALA A 104 19.37 -30.54 1.27
CA ALA A 104 20.83 -30.57 1.14
C ALA A 104 21.48 -31.52 2.16
N GLU A 105 20.93 -31.64 3.37
CA GLU A 105 21.36 -32.59 4.38
C GLU A 105 21.03 -34.02 3.97
N VAL A 106 19.81 -34.29 3.52
CA VAL A 106 19.42 -35.58 2.95
C VAL A 106 20.31 -35.95 1.76
N ALA A 107 20.63 -34.99 0.86
CA ALA A 107 21.50 -35.24 -0.28
C ALA A 107 22.98 -35.50 0.08
N ARG A 108 23.42 -35.18 1.30
CA ARG A 108 24.78 -35.51 1.80
C ARG A 108 24.86 -36.88 2.45
N GLU A 109 23.74 -37.44 2.90
CA GLU A 109 23.68 -38.75 3.56
C GLU A 109 23.46 -39.93 2.57
N ILE A 110 23.23 -39.64 1.28
CA ILE A 110 23.07 -40.62 0.20
C ILE A 110 24.32 -40.64 -0.67
#